data_AF-A6J4S8-F1
#
_entry.id   AF-A6J4S8-F1
#
_cell.length_a   1.000
_cell.length_b   1.000
_cell.length_c   1.000
_cell.angle_alpha   90.00
_cell.angle_beta   90.00
_cell.angle_gamma   90.00
#
_symmetry.space_group_name_H-M   'P 1'
#
loop_
_entity.id
_entity.type
_entity.pdbx_description
1 polymer ?
#
loop_
_entity_poly.entity_id
_entity_poly.type
_entity_poly.pdbx_seq_one_letter_code
_entity_poly.pdbx_strand_id
1 'polypeptide(L)'
;MGRHEFTYALMPHKGSFQEAGVIQAAYNLNFPLLALPAPGPAPDTTWSAFSVSSPAVVLETIKQAEKSHQHRTLVLRLYEAHGSHVDCWLHTSLPVQEATLCDLLEQRDPTGHLSLQDNRLKLTFSPFQVRSLLLVLQPPAN
;
A
#
# COMPACT_ATOMS: atom_id res chain seq x y z
N MET A 1 3.23 27.37 -29.24
CA MET A 1 3.77 27.90 -27.99
C MET A 1 2.62 28.09 -27.01
N GLY A 2 2.76 27.67 -25.76
CA GLY A 2 1.71 27.70 -24.73
C GLY A 2 2.29 27.76 -23.33
N ARG A 3 1.44 27.82 -22.30
CA ARG A 3 1.86 27.83 -20.90
C ARG A 3 2.23 26.41 -20.46
N HIS A 4 3.37 26.28 -19.78
CA HIS A 4 3.82 25.06 -19.13
C HIS A 4 4.07 25.33 -17.65
N GLU A 5 3.69 24.41 -16.80
CA GLU A 5 3.93 24.46 -15.35
C GLU A 5 4.75 23.21 -14.97
N PHE A 6 5.82 23.41 -14.21
CA PHE A 6 6.75 22.36 -13.82
C PHE A 6 6.95 22.39 -12.30
N THR A 7 6.95 21.21 -11.68
CA THR A 7 7.25 21.02 -10.26
C THR A 7 8.53 20.21 -10.13
N TYR A 8 9.47 20.71 -9.33
CA TYR A 8 10.71 20.01 -9.00
C TYR A 8 11.17 20.41 -7.59
N ALA A 9 11.96 19.55 -6.97
CA ALA A 9 12.57 19.82 -5.66
C ALA A 9 13.99 19.24 -5.62
N LEU A 10 14.86 19.90 -4.86
CA LEU A 10 16.17 19.37 -4.49
C LEU A 10 16.13 19.03 -3.00
N MET A 11 16.46 17.79 -2.66
CA MET A 11 16.53 17.31 -1.28
C MET A 11 17.98 16.91 -0.95
N PRO A 12 18.84 17.85 -0.54
CA PRO A 12 20.16 17.51 -0.02
C PRO A 12 20.00 16.59 1.19
N HIS A 13 20.72 15.47 1.21
CA HIS A 13 20.71 14.52 2.32
C HIS A 13 22.10 13.97 2.59
N LYS A 14 22.26 13.37 3.78
CA LYS A 14 23.45 12.61 4.14
C LYS A 14 23.15 11.11 3.98
N GLY A 15 24.20 10.31 3.82
CA GLY A 15 24.07 8.87 3.65
C GLY A 15 23.42 8.48 2.32
N SER A 16 22.90 7.26 2.28
CA SER A 16 22.20 6.69 1.13
C SER A 16 20.79 7.28 0.97
N PHE A 17 20.18 7.09 -0.21
CA PHE A 17 18.82 7.57 -0.45
C PHE A 17 17.78 6.83 0.42
N GLN A 18 18.07 5.58 0.79
CA GLN A 18 17.25 4.74 1.65
C GLN A 18 17.16 5.33 3.06
N GLU A 19 18.31 5.62 3.67
CA GLU A 19 18.41 6.19 5.02
C GLU A 19 17.78 7.59 5.09
N ALA A 20 17.93 8.36 4.01
CA ALA A 20 17.39 9.71 3.91
C ALA A 20 15.88 9.78 3.60
N GLY A 21 15.23 8.64 3.32
CA GLY A 21 13.80 8.61 3.00
C GLY A 21 13.43 9.33 1.70
N VAL A 22 14.35 9.38 0.73
CA VAL A 22 14.17 10.14 -0.52
C VAL A 22 12.95 9.65 -1.30
N ILE A 23 12.70 8.34 -1.30
CA ILE A 23 11.53 7.76 -1.96
C ILE A 23 10.24 8.31 -1.35
N GLN A 24 10.10 8.28 -0.03
CA GLN A 24 8.92 8.82 0.66
C GLN A 24 8.73 10.31 0.38
N ALA A 25 9.81 11.10 0.40
CA ALA A 25 9.74 12.51 0.07
C ALA A 25 9.29 12.77 -1.38
N ALA A 26 9.74 11.94 -2.33
CA ALA A 26 9.27 12.00 -3.71
C ALA A 26 7.77 11.68 -3.82
N TYR A 27 7.26 10.67 -3.10
CA TYR A 27 5.81 10.42 -3.05
C TYR A 27 5.05 11.61 -2.45
N ASN A 28 5.52 12.17 -1.33
CA ASN A 28 4.86 13.32 -0.69
C ASN A 28 4.79 14.55 -1.61
N LEU A 29 5.77 14.73 -2.52
CA LEU A 29 5.75 15.80 -3.52
C LEU A 29 4.75 15.52 -4.65
N ASN A 30 4.67 14.27 -5.11
CA ASN A 30 3.84 13.88 -6.26
C ASN A 30 2.36 13.59 -5.89
N PHE A 31 2.09 13.28 -4.61
CA PHE A 31 0.76 12.96 -4.10
C PHE A 31 0.39 13.93 -2.96
N PRO A 32 0.00 15.18 -3.29
CA PRO A 32 -0.34 16.17 -2.29
C PRO A 32 -1.57 15.74 -1.46
N LEU A 33 -1.60 16.17 -0.20
CA LEU A 33 -2.73 15.90 0.70
C LEU A 33 -4.03 16.47 0.14
N LEU A 34 -5.10 15.67 0.21
CA LEU A 34 -6.44 16.10 -0.13
C LEU A 34 -7.15 16.60 1.13
N ALA A 35 -7.40 17.91 1.21
CA ALA A 35 -8.22 18.50 2.26
C ALA A 35 -9.69 18.50 1.83
N LEU A 36 -10.56 17.90 2.64
CA LEU A 36 -12.00 17.84 2.41
C LEU A 36 -12.75 18.49 3.58
N PRO A 37 -13.84 19.23 3.32
CA PRO A 37 -14.70 19.73 4.38
C PRO A 37 -15.40 18.56 5.08
N ALA A 38 -15.45 18.59 6.41
CA ALA A 38 -16.12 17.59 7.22
C ALA A 38 -17.26 18.23 8.04
N PRO A 39 -18.42 17.56 8.20
CA PRO A 39 -19.45 18.03 9.11
C PRO A 39 -19.03 17.76 10.56
N GLY A 40 -18.77 18.82 11.30
CA GLY A 40 -18.40 18.74 12.73
C GLY A 40 -16.89 18.77 12.98
N PRO A 41 -16.49 18.66 14.27
CA PRO A 41 -15.08 18.65 14.65
C PRO A 41 -14.37 17.42 14.07
N ALA A 42 -13.06 17.57 13.80
CA ALA A 42 -12.23 16.44 13.39
C ALA A 42 -12.28 15.33 14.46
N PRO A 43 -12.30 14.04 14.08
CA PRO A 43 -12.22 12.95 15.04
C PRO A 43 -10.95 13.06 15.89
N ASP A 44 -11.04 12.72 17.18
CA ASP A 44 -9.88 12.71 18.10
C ASP A 44 -8.84 11.64 17.73
N THR A 45 -9.22 10.69 16.88
CA THR A 45 -8.39 9.56 16.47
C THR A 45 -8.14 9.57 14.98
N THR A 46 -6.87 9.48 14.58
CA THR A 46 -6.48 9.21 13.19
C THR A 46 -6.80 7.76 12.82
N TRP A 47 -7.37 7.56 11.63
CA TRP A 47 -7.65 6.23 11.10
C TRP A 47 -6.74 5.91 9.91
N SER A 48 -6.24 4.67 9.84
CA SER A 48 -5.52 4.16 8.67
C SER A 48 -5.99 2.77 8.30
N ALA A 49 -6.38 2.60 7.04
CA ALA A 49 -6.80 1.31 6.50
C ALA A 49 -5.64 0.30 6.44
N PHE A 50 -4.42 0.78 6.17
CA PHE A 50 -3.23 -0.04 5.97
C PHE A 50 -1.97 0.64 6.51
N SER A 51 -1.02 -0.16 7.00
CA SER A 51 0.34 0.28 7.25
C SER A 51 1.34 -0.84 6.98
N VAL A 52 2.55 -0.48 6.59
CA VAL A 52 3.63 -1.43 6.30
C VAL A 52 4.76 -1.19 7.30
N SER A 53 5.25 -2.26 7.93
CA SER A 53 6.20 -2.16 9.03
C SER A 53 7.63 -1.82 8.62
N SER A 54 7.93 -1.81 7.31
CA SER A 54 9.26 -1.56 6.78
C SER A 54 9.23 -0.39 5.79
N PRO A 55 10.11 0.62 5.93
CA PRO A 55 10.21 1.72 4.97
C PRO A 55 10.74 1.26 3.60
N ALA A 56 11.33 0.06 3.52
CA ALA A 56 11.80 -0.51 2.26
C ALA A 56 10.67 -1.01 1.35
N VAL A 57 9.44 -1.17 1.86
CA VAL A 57 8.31 -1.68 1.09
C VAL A 57 7.25 -0.60 0.97
N VAL A 58 6.89 -0.28 -0.27
CA VAL A 58 5.89 0.74 -0.59
C VAL A 58 4.59 0.04 -0.97
N LEU A 59 3.48 0.42 -0.33
CA LEU A 59 2.13 0.06 -0.78
C LEU A 59 1.72 1.02 -1.89
N GLU A 60 1.92 0.58 -3.13
CA GLU A 60 1.80 1.40 -4.33
C GLU A 60 0.37 1.55 -4.81
N THR A 61 -0.42 0.48 -4.73
CA THR A 61 -1.78 0.49 -5.26
C THR A 61 -2.72 -0.19 -4.30
N ILE A 62 -3.86 0.46 -4.06
CA ILE A 62 -5.05 -0.15 -3.49
C ILE A 62 -6.17 0.15 -4.48
N LYS A 63 -6.78 -0.89 -5.02
CA LYS A 63 -7.95 -0.75 -5.90
C LYS A 63 -8.95 -1.84 -5.64
N GLN A 64 -10.16 -1.66 -6.14
CA GLN A 64 -11.12 -2.75 -6.20
C GLN A 64 -10.72 -3.75 -7.29
N ALA A 65 -10.88 -5.04 -7.01
CA ALA A 65 -10.65 -6.10 -8.01
C ALA A 65 -11.69 -6.02 -9.12
N GLU A 66 -11.26 -6.19 -10.37
CA GLU A 66 -12.10 -6.00 -11.56
C GLU A 66 -13.15 -7.11 -11.72
N LYS A 67 -12.78 -8.35 -11.37
CA LYS A 67 -13.62 -9.54 -11.56
C LYS A 67 -14.35 -9.98 -10.28
N SER A 68 -14.44 -9.11 -9.27
CA SER A 68 -15.14 -9.45 -8.02
C SER A 68 -16.65 -9.26 -8.18
N HIS A 69 -17.39 -10.37 -8.31
CA HIS A 69 -18.86 -10.37 -8.43
C HIS A 69 -19.59 -9.62 -7.29
N GLN A 70 -18.94 -9.45 -6.15
CA GLN A 70 -19.55 -8.89 -4.94
C GLN A 70 -18.86 -7.61 -4.46
N HIS A 71 -17.97 -7.01 -5.26
CA HIS A 71 -17.28 -5.74 -4.95
C HIS A 71 -16.53 -5.72 -3.61
N ARG A 72 -16.25 -6.89 -3.03
CA ARG A 72 -15.68 -7.09 -1.69
C ARG A 72 -14.21 -7.50 -1.71
N THR A 73 -13.57 -7.40 -2.86
CA THR A 73 -12.17 -7.78 -3.01
C THR A 73 -11.35 -6.56 -3.36
N LEU A 74 -10.32 -6.30 -2.56
CA LEU A 74 -9.32 -5.29 -2.84
C LEU A 74 -8.09 -5.96 -3.45
N VAL A 75 -7.52 -5.31 -4.46
CA VAL A 75 -6.18 -5.59 -4.98
C VAL A 75 -5.22 -4.64 -4.29
N LEU A 76 -4.22 -5.18 -3.63
CA LEU A 76 -3.10 -4.42 -3.09
C LEU A 76 -1.85 -4.75 -3.90
N ARG A 77 -1.08 -3.75 -4.29
CA ARG A 77 0.23 -3.94 -4.92
C ARG A 77 1.30 -3.26 -4.10
N LEU A 78 2.32 -4.02 -3.76
CA LEU A 78 3.47 -3.55 -3.00
C LEU A 78 4.75 -3.85 -3.77
N TYR A 79 5.78 -3.05 -3.54
CA TYR A 79 7.10 -3.35 -4.07
C TYR A 79 8.21 -3.01 -3.07
N GLU A 80 9.33 -3.71 -3.18
CA GLU A 80 10.55 -3.40 -2.44
C GLU A 80 11.34 -2.33 -3.18
N ALA A 81 11.63 -1.22 -2.50
CA ALA A 81 12.16 0.00 -3.11
C ALA A 81 13.65 0.23 -2.83
N HIS A 82 14.25 -0.54 -1.92
CA HIS A 82 15.61 -0.30 -1.42
C HIS A 82 16.67 -1.20 -2.08
N GLY A 83 16.27 -2.21 -2.84
CA GLY A 83 17.15 -3.19 -3.47
C GLY A 83 17.63 -4.28 -2.51
N SER A 84 16.84 -4.59 -1.47
CA SER A 84 17.20 -5.47 -0.37
C SER A 84 16.24 -6.65 -0.21
N HIS A 85 16.69 -7.72 0.47
CA HIS A 85 15.76 -8.74 0.97
C HIS A 85 15.14 -8.25 2.27
N VAL A 86 13.81 -8.31 2.40
CA VAL A 86 13.10 -7.80 3.57
C VAL A 86 11.88 -8.64 3.94
N ASP A 87 11.78 -8.96 5.23
CA ASP A 87 10.56 -9.43 5.86
C ASP A 87 9.82 -8.22 6.45
N CYS A 88 8.52 -8.08 6.16
CA CYS A 88 7.70 -7.02 6.72
C CYS A 88 6.29 -7.50 7.05
N TRP A 89 5.57 -6.69 7.82
CA TRP A 89 4.17 -6.88 8.12
C TRP A 89 3.33 -5.82 7.42
N LEU A 90 2.32 -6.28 6.69
CA LEU A 90 1.20 -5.45 6.25
C LEU A 90 0.11 -5.53 7.32
N HIS A 91 -0.16 -4.42 7.98
CA HIS A 91 -1.26 -4.26 8.92
C HIS A 91 -2.47 -3.71 8.19
N THR A 92 -3.67 -4.13 8.61
CA THR A 92 -4.91 -3.53 8.13
C THR A 92 -5.92 -3.35 9.26
N SER A 93 -6.73 -2.28 9.19
CA SER A 93 -7.87 -2.11 10.09
C SER A 93 -9.17 -2.64 9.45
N LEU A 94 -9.12 -3.14 8.21
CA LEU A 94 -10.28 -3.63 7.50
C LEU A 94 -10.60 -5.07 7.91
N PRO A 95 -11.88 -5.48 7.90
CA PRO A 95 -12.28 -6.82 8.28
C PRO A 95 -11.96 -7.80 7.14
N VAL A 96 -10.71 -8.27 7.07
CA VAL A 96 -10.27 -9.22 6.04
C VAL A 96 -10.71 -10.64 6.40
N GLN A 97 -11.36 -11.31 5.45
CA GLN A 97 -11.73 -12.72 5.52
C GLN A 97 -10.64 -13.63 4.94
N GLU A 98 -10.07 -13.22 3.81
CA GLU A 98 -9.09 -14.02 3.07
C GLU A 98 -8.03 -13.10 2.44
N ALA A 99 -6.78 -13.55 2.44
CA ALA A 99 -5.67 -12.88 1.77
C ALA A 99 -4.89 -13.89 0.92
N THR A 100 -4.73 -13.60 -0.36
CA THR A 100 -4.09 -14.52 -1.32
C THR A 100 -3.20 -13.74 -2.28
N LEU A 101 -2.02 -14.25 -2.62
CA LEU A 101 -1.16 -13.67 -3.65
C LEU A 101 -1.85 -13.77 -5.02
N CYS A 102 -1.57 -12.80 -5.88
CA CYS A 102 -2.01 -12.81 -7.26
C CYS A 102 -0.94 -12.24 -8.19
N ASP A 103 -1.09 -12.51 -9.48
CA ASP A 103 -0.30 -11.86 -10.52
C ASP A 103 -0.82 -10.44 -10.83
N LEU A 104 -0.22 -9.80 -11.85
CA LEU A 104 -0.61 -8.46 -12.27
C LEU A 104 -2.01 -8.40 -12.91
N LEU A 105 -2.52 -9.53 -13.39
CA LEU A 105 -3.84 -9.71 -14.01
C LEU A 105 -4.90 -10.15 -12.98
N GLU A 106 -4.58 -10.07 -11.68
CA GLU A 106 -5.45 -10.47 -10.57
C GLU A 106 -5.78 -11.98 -10.55
N GLN A 107 -5.00 -12.80 -11.25
CA GLN A 107 -5.16 -14.25 -11.20
C GLN A 107 -4.56 -14.75 -9.90
N ARG A 108 -5.39 -15.43 -9.09
CA ARG A 108 -4.99 -16.01 -7.80
C ARG A 108 -3.85 -17.00 -8.01
N ASP A 109 -2.82 -16.88 -7.19
CA ASP A 109 -1.82 -17.93 -7.02
C ASP A 109 -2.45 -19.05 -6.17
N PRO A 110 -2.65 -20.26 -6.72
CA PRO A 110 -3.26 -21.37 -5.98
C PRO A 110 -2.50 -21.75 -4.70
N THR A 111 -1.20 -21.47 -4.66
CA THR A 111 -0.32 -21.79 -3.53
C THR A 111 -0.06 -20.60 -2.61
N GLY A 112 -0.52 -19.41 -2.99
CA GLY A 112 -0.15 -18.15 -2.37
C GLY A 112 -1.05 -17.66 -1.24
N HIS A 113 -1.71 -18.55 -0.51
CA HIS A 113 -2.56 -18.16 0.62
C HIS A 113 -1.71 -17.54 1.74
N LEU A 114 -2.14 -16.40 2.25
CA LEU A 114 -1.47 -15.68 3.33
C LEU A 114 -2.27 -15.81 4.62
N SER A 115 -1.59 -16.21 5.70
CA SER A 115 -2.20 -16.29 7.02
C SER A 115 -2.37 -14.89 7.62
N LEU A 116 -3.60 -14.55 7.99
CA LEU A 116 -3.92 -13.33 8.73
C LEU A 116 -3.78 -13.61 10.23
N GLN A 117 -2.90 -12.87 10.90
CA GLN A 117 -2.66 -12.96 12.34
C GLN A 117 -2.80 -11.57 12.97
N ASP A 118 -3.75 -11.38 13.88
CA ASP A 118 -4.03 -10.08 14.52
C ASP A 118 -4.20 -8.92 13.53
N ASN A 119 -4.91 -9.15 12.42
CA ASN A 119 -5.06 -8.22 11.29
C ASN A 119 -3.74 -7.83 10.59
N ARG A 120 -2.77 -8.74 10.60
CA ARG A 120 -1.47 -8.57 9.95
C ARG A 120 -1.17 -9.73 9.01
N LEU A 121 -0.49 -9.41 7.91
CA LEU A 121 -0.01 -10.36 6.91
C LEU A 121 1.51 -10.29 6.86
N LYS A 122 2.19 -11.43 7.03
CA LYS A 122 3.63 -11.50 6.84
C LYS A 122 3.96 -11.55 5.35
N LEU A 123 4.86 -10.69 4.91
CA LEU A 123 5.34 -10.64 3.53
C LEU A 123 6.87 -10.69 3.53
N THR A 124 7.43 -11.33 2.50
CA THR A 124 8.88 -11.42 2.26
C THR A 124 9.15 -10.96 0.84
N PHE A 125 10.06 -10.01 0.67
CA PHE A 125 10.45 -9.48 -0.62
C PHE A 125 11.91 -9.79 -0.94
N SER A 126 12.16 -10.09 -2.21
CA SER A 126 13.49 -10.01 -2.81
C SER A 126 13.74 -8.59 -3.35
N PRO A 127 15.01 -8.22 -3.63
CA PRO A 127 15.36 -6.91 -4.18
C PRO A 127 14.48 -6.53 -5.38
N PHE A 128 13.84 -5.36 -5.31
CA PHE A 128 12.95 -4.81 -6.34
C PHE A 128 11.74 -5.68 -6.72
N GLN A 129 11.39 -6.66 -5.88
CA GLN A 129 10.25 -7.52 -6.15
C GLN A 129 8.94 -6.74 -6.02
N VAL A 130 8.03 -6.95 -6.97
CA VAL A 130 6.63 -6.54 -6.87
C VAL A 130 5.80 -7.73 -6.39
N ARG A 131 4.89 -7.50 -5.43
CA ARG A 131 3.87 -8.47 -5.01
C ARG A 131 2.48 -7.86 -5.11
N SER A 132 1.53 -8.64 -5.60
CA SER A 132 0.11 -8.27 -5.61
C SER A 132 -0.66 -9.23 -4.71
N LEU A 133 -1.61 -8.70 -3.94
CA LEU A 133 -2.48 -9.42 -3.03
C LEU A 133 -3.94 -9.17 -3.40
N LEU A 134 -4.76 -10.20 -3.25
CA LEU A 134 -6.21 -10.09 -3.19
C LEU A 134 -6.63 -10.20 -1.73
N LEU A 135 -7.28 -9.15 -1.21
CA LEU A 135 -7.90 -9.15 0.12
C LEU A 135 -9.41 -9.22 -0.03
N VAL A 136 -10.02 -10.32 0.39
CA VAL A 136 -11.47 -10.48 0.46
C VAL A 136 -11.93 -9.95 1.81
N LEU A 137 -12.82 -8.96 1.80
CA LEU A 137 -13.42 -8.39 3.02
C LEU A 137 -14.61 -9.23 3.48
N GLN A 138 -14.79 -9.29 4.80
CA GLN A 138 -15.98 -9.86 5.41
C GLN A 138 -17.23 -9.10 4.94
N PRO A 139 -18.38 -9.78 4.82
CA PRO A 139 -19.65 -9.10 4.60
C PRO A 139 -19.95 -8.12 5.75
N PRO A 140 -20.68 -7.02 5.48
CA PRO A 140 -21.10 -6.11 6.53
C PRO A 140 -21.91 -6.86 7.60
N ALA A 141 -21.71 -6.51 8.87
CA ALA A 141 -22.54 -7.02 9.94
C ALA A 141 -23.97 -6.49 9.74
N ASN A 142 -24.95 -7.42 9.72
CA ASN A 142 -26.38 -7.10 9.65
C ASN A 142 -26.84 -6.32 10.89
#